data_AF-A0A0F9HTW3-F1
#
_entry.id   AF-A0A0F9HTW3-F1
#
_cell.length_a   1.000
_cell.length_b   1.000
_cell.length_c   1.000
_cell.angle_alpha   90.00
_cell.angle_beta   90.00
_cell.angle_gamma   90.00
#
_symmetry.space_group_name_H-M   'P 1'
#
loop_
_entity.id
_entity.type
_entity.pdbx_description
1 polymer ?
#
loop_
_entity_poly.entity_id
_entity_poly.type
_entity_poly.pdbx_seq_one_letter_code
_entity_poly.pdbx_strand_id
1 'polypeptide(L)'
;AYREYHKAGEAAEGHVQMWAEDSKGEVIMRRVGGSPSEDDWRRNFAQAGWPIAKPINRDVEMGIDRVYALTRDNKLFIFDDMVESLHQIMTYSRKLDDQFQPTKLIDDKQKYHLMDALRYIVSDFPTERRDARASGHDVIKVIRAGGR
;
A
#
# COMPACT_ATOMS: atom_id res chain seq x y z
N ALA A 1 -3.72 -7.38 0.35
CA ALA A 1 -4.89 -6.52 0.12
C ALA A 1 -6.12 -7.41 0.08
N TYR A 2 -7.22 -6.96 0.69
CA TYR A 2 -8.41 -7.79 0.91
C TYR A 2 -9.74 -7.10 0.54
N ARG A 3 -9.69 -5.81 0.19
CA ARG A 3 -10.85 -5.02 -0.22
C ARG A 3 -10.39 -3.91 -1.16
N GLU A 4 -11.19 -3.63 -2.17
CA GLU A 4 -11.02 -2.49 -3.06
C GLU A 4 -12.24 -1.58 -3.04
N TYR A 5 -12.00 -0.30 -3.31
CA TYR A 5 -13.03 0.71 -3.44
C TYR A 5 -12.53 1.79 -4.40
N HIS A 6 -13.33 2.10 -5.41
CA HIS A 6 -13.09 3.23 -6.29
C HIS A 6 -14.43 3.82 -6.77
N LYS A 7 -14.67 5.09 -6.45
CA LYS A 7 -15.87 5.80 -6.88
C LYS A 7 -15.48 7.21 -7.32
N ALA A 8 -15.66 7.52 -8.61
CA ALA A 8 -15.37 8.85 -9.13
C ALA A 8 -16.50 9.83 -8.79
N GLY A 9 -16.15 11.12 -8.62
CA GLY A 9 -17.11 12.21 -8.50
C GLY A 9 -17.89 12.30 -7.18
N GLU A 10 -17.50 11.53 -6.16
CA GLU A 10 -18.12 11.55 -4.84
C GLU A 10 -17.41 12.56 -3.91
N ALA A 11 -18.19 13.18 -3.02
CA ALA A 11 -17.63 14.11 -2.02
C ALA A 11 -16.92 13.34 -0.89
N ALA A 12 -16.06 14.03 -0.15
CA ALA A 12 -15.31 13.40 0.95
C ALA A 12 -16.24 12.75 1.98
N GLU A 13 -17.35 13.40 2.31
CA GLU A 13 -18.36 12.90 3.25
C GLU A 13 -19.00 11.60 2.77
N GLY A 14 -19.35 11.52 1.48
CA GLY A 14 -19.93 10.32 0.89
C GLY A 14 -18.96 9.13 0.90
N HIS A 15 -17.69 9.39 0.59
CA HIS A 15 -16.63 8.38 0.73
C HIS A 15 -16.48 7.89 2.17
N VAL A 16 -16.44 8.81 3.14
CA VAL A 16 -16.27 8.46 4.55
C VAL A 16 -17.44 7.64 5.08
N GLN A 17 -18.68 7.97 4.71
CA GLN A 17 -19.85 7.18 5.10
C GLN A 17 -19.77 5.74 4.60
N MET A 18 -19.39 5.55 3.32
CA MET A 18 -19.21 4.22 2.74
C MET A 18 -18.10 3.45 3.46
N TRP A 19 -16.93 4.06 3.65
CA TRP A 19 -15.82 3.38 4.33
C TRP A 19 -16.13 3.07 5.78
N ALA A 20 -16.85 3.94 6.49
CA ALA A 20 -17.25 3.69 7.87
C ALA A 20 -18.19 2.48 7.99
N GLU A 21 -19.14 2.31 7.07
CA GLU A 21 -20.00 1.13 7.05
C GLU A 21 -19.23 -0.12 6.60
N ASP A 22 -18.40 -0.04 5.55
CA ASP A 22 -17.64 -1.18 5.05
C ASP A 22 -16.61 -1.69 6.08
N SER A 23 -16.02 -0.78 6.85
CA SER A 23 -15.03 -1.08 7.90
C SER A 23 -15.63 -1.39 9.27
N LYS A 24 -16.95 -1.57 9.35
CA LYS A 24 -17.63 -1.81 10.62
C LYS A 24 -17.15 -3.10 11.28
N GLY A 25 -16.67 -2.96 12.52
CA GLY A 25 -16.07 -4.06 13.28
C GLY A 25 -14.57 -4.26 13.02
N GLU A 26 -13.96 -3.46 12.15
CA GLU A 26 -12.51 -3.49 11.89
C GLU A 26 -11.78 -2.43 12.72
N VAL A 27 -10.54 -2.75 13.13
CA VAL A 27 -9.64 -1.79 13.73
C VAL A 27 -8.76 -1.18 12.65
N ILE A 28 -9.07 0.06 12.26
CA ILE A 28 -8.29 0.79 11.26
C ILE A 28 -7.03 1.39 11.90
N MET A 29 -5.90 0.70 11.73
CA MET A 29 -4.61 1.11 12.31
C MET A 29 -4.01 2.35 11.63
N ARG A 30 -4.16 2.46 10.31
CA ARG A 30 -3.62 3.56 9.50
C ARG A 30 -4.45 3.84 8.27
N ARG A 31 -4.40 5.10 7.83
CA ARG A 31 -5.08 5.65 6.66
C ARG A 31 -4.07 6.51 5.93
N VAL A 32 -3.70 6.15 4.71
CA VAL A 32 -2.64 6.82 3.96
C VAL A 32 -3.10 7.01 2.52
N GLY A 33 -2.91 8.21 1.97
CA GLY A 33 -3.33 8.47 0.60
C GLY A 33 -3.30 9.93 0.17
N GLY A 34 -3.74 10.15 -1.07
CA GLY A 34 -3.63 11.41 -1.78
C GLY A 34 -2.20 11.66 -2.26
N SER A 35 -2.08 12.35 -3.39
CA SER A 35 -0.78 12.83 -3.85
C SER A 35 -0.15 13.77 -2.81
N PRO A 36 1.17 13.89 -2.76
CA PRO A 36 1.83 14.79 -1.81
C PRO A 36 1.38 16.25 -1.90
N SER A 37 0.87 16.70 -3.05
CA SER A 37 0.36 18.05 -3.31
C SER A 37 -1.11 18.28 -2.91
N GLU A 38 -1.88 17.23 -2.62
CA GLU A 38 -3.32 17.32 -2.32
C GLU A 38 -3.60 17.57 -0.82
N ASP A 39 -3.07 18.67 -0.28
CA ASP A 39 -3.32 19.05 1.12
C ASP A 39 -4.80 19.40 1.37
N ASP A 40 -5.47 20.02 0.40
CA ASP A 40 -6.87 20.44 0.49
C ASP A 40 -7.82 19.24 0.57
N TRP A 41 -7.56 18.23 -0.26
CA TRP A 41 -8.31 16.97 -0.24
C TRP A 41 -8.21 16.28 1.13
N ARG A 42 -6.99 16.15 1.69
CA ARG A 42 -6.81 15.57 3.04
C ARG A 42 -7.54 16.37 4.12
N ARG A 43 -7.60 17.70 4.02
CA ARG A 43 -8.36 18.53 4.97
C ARG A 43 -9.86 18.24 4.89
N ASN A 44 -10.42 18.06 3.70
CA ASN A 44 -11.84 17.71 3.54
C ASN A 44 -12.15 16.36 4.19
N PHE A 45 -11.31 15.34 3.99
CA PHE A 45 -11.46 14.04 4.65
C PHE A 45 -11.32 14.12 6.18
N ALA A 46 -10.38 14.93 6.67
CA ALA A 46 -10.25 15.18 8.11
C ALA A 46 -11.49 15.86 8.70
N GLN A 47 -12.08 16.84 8.00
CA GLN A 47 -13.32 17.51 8.39
C GLN A 47 -14.52 16.56 8.38
N ALA A 48 -14.57 15.61 7.44
CA ALA A 48 -15.56 14.55 7.39
C ALA A 48 -15.39 13.46 8.47
N GLY A 49 -14.39 13.57 9.35
CA GLY A 49 -14.15 12.61 10.44
C GLY A 49 -13.21 11.45 10.09
N TRP A 50 -12.56 11.50 8.93
CA TRP A 50 -11.65 10.45 8.45
C TRP A 50 -10.28 11.01 8.07
N PRO A 51 -9.43 11.37 9.04
CA PRO A 51 -8.10 11.91 8.74
C PRO A 51 -7.25 10.90 7.95
N ILE A 52 -6.62 11.36 6.87
CA ILE A 52 -5.74 10.59 5.99
C ILE A 52 -4.32 11.17 6.09
N ALA A 53 -3.35 10.30 6.40
CA ALA A 53 -1.95 10.68 6.46
C ALA A 53 -1.34 10.81 5.05
N LYS A 54 -0.38 11.73 4.93
CA LYS A 54 0.41 11.90 3.72
C LYS A 54 1.33 10.68 3.51
N PRO A 55 1.47 10.16 2.28
CA PRO A 55 2.40 9.07 2.00
C PRO A 55 3.86 9.44 2.33
N ILE A 56 4.61 8.49 2.91
CA ILE A 56 6.04 8.65 3.23
C ILE A 56 6.86 8.82 1.94
N ASN A 57 6.59 7.94 0.97
CA ASN A 57 7.28 7.95 -0.32
C ASN A 57 6.54 8.83 -1.33
N ARG A 58 7.28 9.76 -1.95
CA ARG A 58 6.77 10.72 -2.94
C ARG A 58 7.13 10.34 -4.37
N ASP A 59 8.07 9.42 -4.54
CA ASP A 59 8.55 9.00 -5.84
C ASP A 59 7.72 7.79 -6.33
N VAL A 60 7.15 7.96 -7.53
CA VAL A 60 6.34 6.93 -8.19
C VAL A 60 7.18 5.69 -8.45
N GLU A 61 8.43 5.84 -8.91
CA GLU A 61 9.33 4.73 -9.24
C GLU A 61 9.68 3.93 -8.01
N MET A 62 10.08 4.60 -6.92
CA MET A 62 10.38 3.91 -5.66
C MET A 62 9.15 3.17 -5.11
N GLY A 63 7.94 3.71 -5.31
CA GLY A 63 6.70 3.04 -4.93
C GLY A 63 6.44 1.78 -5.76
N ILE A 64 6.68 1.84 -7.07
CA ILE A 64 6.57 0.69 -7.98
C ILE A 64 7.59 -0.38 -7.61
N ASP A 65 8.85 -0.01 -7.39
CA ASP A 65 9.92 -0.93 -6.99
C ASP A 65 9.59 -1.64 -5.68
N ARG A 66 8.97 -0.93 -4.72
CA ARG A 66 8.54 -1.50 -3.45
C ARG A 66 7.44 -2.54 -3.64
N VAL A 67 6.40 -2.23 -4.42
CA VAL A 67 5.32 -3.18 -4.74
C VAL A 67 5.88 -4.40 -5.47
N TYR A 68 6.75 -4.19 -6.46
CA TYR A 68 7.41 -5.26 -7.19
C TYR A 68 8.23 -6.16 -6.26
N ALA A 69 9.08 -5.58 -5.41
CA ALA A 69 9.91 -6.33 -4.48
C ALA A 69 9.08 -7.18 -3.52
N LEU A 70 8.00 -6.63 -2.94
CA LEU A 70 7.13 -7.40 -2.04
C LEU A 70 6.37 -8.51 -2.77
N THR A 71 5.98 -8.28 -4.02
CA THR A 71 5.31 -9.30 -4.84
C THR A 71 6.28 -10.44 -5.17
N ARG A 72 7.47 -10.10 -5.67
CA ARG A 72 8.55 -11.07 -5.98
C ARG A 72 8.94 -11.91 -4.77
N ASP A 73 8.98 -11.29 -3.59
CA ASP A 73 9.40 -11.94 -2.35
C ASP A 73 8.24 -12.69 -1.65
N ASN A 74 7.06 -12.81 -2.28
CA ASN A 74 5.85 -13.42 -1.71
C ASN A 74 5.42 -12.81 -0.37
N LYS A 75 5.52 -11.49 -0.25
CA LYS A 75 5.14 -10.70 0.94
C LYS A 75 3.91 -9.83 0.73
N LEU A 76 3.44 -9.71 -0.51
CA LEU A 76 2.18 -9.03 -0.85
C LEU A 76 1.24 -10.05 -1.51
N PHE A 77 0.12 -10.31 -0.85
CA PHE A 77 -0.96 -11.14 -1.37
C PHE A 77 -2.18 -10.27 -1.63
N ILE A 78 -2.89 -10.54 -2.72
CA ILE A 78 -4.11 -9.83 -3.14
C ILE A 78 -5.19 -10.89 -3.28
N PHE A 79 -6.36 -10.63 -2.70
CA PHE A 79 -7.48 -11.57 -2.78
C PHE A 79 -8.01 -11.62 -4.22
N ASP A 80 -8.49 -12.78 -4.64
CA ASP A 80 -8.92 -13.05 -6.02
C ASP A 80 -10.24 -12.35 -6.39
N ASP A 81 -11.00 -11.90 -5.39
CA ASP A 81 -12.22 -11.11 -5.53
C ASP A 81 -11.97 -9.61 -5.74
N MET A 82 -10.72 -9.14 -5.66
CA MET A 82 -10.33 -7.76 -5.96
C MET A 82 -10.17 -7.52 -7.48
N VAL A 83 -11.27 -7.68 -8.20
CA VAL A 83 -11.30 -7.72 -9.68
C VAL A 83 -10.72 -6.46 -10.33
N GLU A 84 -11.04 -5.26 -9.84
CA GLU A 84 -10.53 -4.01 -10.42
C GLU A 84 -9.04 -3.83 -10.17
N SER A 85 -8.55 -4.20 -8.98
CA SER A 85 -7.14 -4.17 -8.62
C SER A 85 -6.34 -5.14 -9.45
N LEU A 86 -6.83 -6.37 -9.61
CA LEU A 86 -6.21 -7.39 -10.45
C LEU A 86 -6.19 -6.95 -11.92
N HIS A 87 -7.29 -6.40 -12.42
CA HIS A 87 -7.33 -5.82 -13.77
C HIS A 87 -6.26 -4.74 -13.95
N GLN A 88 -6.18 -3.78 -13.03
CA GLN A 88 -5.17 -2.72 -13.09
C GLN A 88 -3.74 -3.29 -13.03
N ILE A 89 -3.46 -4.28 -12.21
CA ILE A 89 -2.14 -4.95 -12.15
C ILE A 89 -1.78 -5.58 -13.49
N MET A 90 -2.73 -6.26 -14.13
CA MET A 90 -2.49 -6.96 -15.40
C MET A 90 -2.33 -6.01 -16.58
N THR A 91 -2.93 -4.81 -16.54
CA THR A 91 -2.86 -3.86 -17.65
C THR A 91 -1.84 -2.74 -17.44
N TYR A 92 -1.29 -2.58 -16.23
CA TYR A 92 -0.34 -1.53 -15.90
C TYR A 92 0.92 -1.60 -16.76
N SER A 93 1.19 -0.54 -17.53
CA SER A 93 2.27 -0.53 -18.52
C SER A 93 3.00 0.81 -18.60
N ARG A 94 4.18 0.81 -19.22
CA ARG A 94 4.96 2.02 -19.51
C ARG A 94 4.67 2.48 -20.93
N LYS A 95 4.70 3.80 -21.13
CA LYS A 95 4.77 4.36 -22.49
C LYS A 95 6.09 3.95 -23.13
N LEU A 96 6.02 3.59 -24.41
CA LEU A 96 7.20 3.32 -25.22
C LEU A 96 7.68 4.61 -25.89
N ASP A 97 8.99 4.74 -26.07
CA ASP A 97 9.58 5.78 -26.91
C ASP A 97 9.60 5.38 -28.40
N ASP A 98 10.19 6.23 -29.24
CA ASP A 98 10.28 6.03 -30.69
C ASP A 98 11.11 4.78 -31.08
N GLN A 99 11.89 4.22 -30.14
CA GLN A 99 12.68 3.00 -30.30
C GLN A 99 12.01 1.79 -29.64
N PHE A 100 10.72 1.91 -29.30
CA PHE A 100 9.93 0.88 -28.62
C PHE A 100 10.50 0.47 -27.25
N GLN A 101 11.27 1.35 -26.59
CA GLN A 101 11.80 1.10 -25.25
C GLN A 101 10.86 1.67 -24.17
N PRO A 102 10.65 0.96 -23.04
CA PRO A 102 9.88 1.46 -21.92
C PRO A 102 10.47 2.74 -21.31
N THR A 103 9.64 3.76 -21.15
CA THR A 103 10.00 5.01 -20.45
C THR A 103 9.62 4.96 -18.97
N LYS A 104 9.93 6.03 -18.22
CA LYS A 104 9.44 6.21 -16.84
C LYS A 104 7.96 6.63 -16.78
N LEU A 105 7.35 6.99 -17.91
CA LEU A 105 5.96 7.41 -17.92
C LEU A 105 5.04 6.19 -17.94
N ILE A 106 4.04 6.21 -17.06
CA ILE A 106 2.98 5.20 -17.04
C ILE A 106 2.00 5.52 -18.16
N ASP A 107 1.66 4.51 -18.96
CA ASP A 107 0.67 4.68 -20.01
C ASP A 107 -0.72 4.87 -19.39
N ASP A 108 -1.54 5.77 -19.94
CA ASP A 108 -2.86 6.10 -19.39
C ASP A 108 -2.93 6.22 -17.84
N LYS A 109 -1.93 6.85 -17.20
CA LYS A 109 -1.75 6.94 -15.73
C LYS A 109 -3.06 7.21 -14.95
N GLN A 110 -3.93 8.04 -15.50
CA GLN A 110 -5.19 8.42 -14.87
C GLN A 110 -6.14 7.25 -14.62
N LYS A 111 -5.99 6.11 -15.31
CA LYS A 111 -6.81 4.90 -15.08
C LYS A 111 -6.42 4.11 -13.84
N TYR A 112 -5.23 4.37 -13.29
CA TYR A 112 -4.58 3.49 -12.30
C TYR A 112 -4.67 3.97 -10.86
N HIS A 113 -5.88 4.35 -10.43
CA HIS A 113 -6.13 4.86 -9.07
C HIS A 113 -5.84 3.84 -7.97
N LEU A 114 -6.17 2.57 -8.19
CA LEU A 114 -5.94 1.51 -7.19
C LEU A 114 -4.46 1.16 -7.10
N MET A 115 -3.70 1.29 -8.20
CA MET A 115 -2.24 1.14 -8.17
C MET A 115 -1.57 2.30 -7.44
N ASP A 116 -2.06 3.52 -7.63
CA ASP A 116 -1.61 4.67 -6.84
C ASP A 116 -1.88 4.43 -5.34
N ALA A 117 -3.08 3.97 -4.97
CA ALA A 117 -3.43 3.61 -3.60
C ALA A 117 -2.56 2.48 -3.02
N LEU A 118 -2.32 1.41 -3.79
CA LEU A 118 -1.49 0.29 -3.39
C LEU A 118 -0.05 0.73 -3.11
N ARG A 119 0.54 1.56 -3.99
CA ARG A 119 1.89 2.10 -3.77
C ARG A 119 1.97 2.93 -2.49
N TYR A 120 0.96 3.75 -2.20
CA TYR A 120 0.95 4.57 -0.99
C TYR A 120 0.90 3.74 0.27
N ILE A 121 -0.02 2.78 0.36
CA ILE A 121 -0.17 1.97 1.57
C ILE A 121 1.05 1.06 1.78
N VAL A 122 1.57 0.44 0.71
CA VAL A 122 2.76 -0.42 0.76
C VAL A 122 4.00 0.35 1.23
N SER A 123 4.13 1.61 0.83
CA SER A 123 5.25 2.47 1.24
C SER A 123 5.19 2.90 2.70
N ASP A 124 4.01 2.82 3.34
CA ASP A 124 3.85 3.16 4.76
C ASP A 124 4.22 2.00 5.70
N PHE A 125 4.20 0.76 5.19
CA PHE A 125 4.68 -0.38 5.97
C PHE A 125 6.18 -0.27 6.21
N PRO A 126 6.63 -0.36 7.47
CA PRO A 126 8.05 -0.37 7.75
C PRO A 126 8.69 -1.55 7.03
N THR A 127 9.89 -1.34 6.50
CA THR A 127 10.74 -2.49 6.14
C THR A 127 10.94 -3.33 7.39
N GLU A 128 10.89 -4.65 7.24
CA GLU A 128 11.33 -5.54 8.32
C GLU A 128 12.71 -5.03 8.77
N ARG A 129 12.82 -4.67 10.05
CA ARG A 129 14.12 -4.71 10.67
C ARG A 129 14.52 -6.17 10.52
N ARG A 130 15.49 -6.46 9.67
CA ARG A 130 16.36 -7.61 9.93
C ARG A 130 16.90 -7.30 11.30
N ASP A 131 16.32 -7.90 12.33
CA ASP A 131 16.90 -7.83 13.65
C ASP A 131 18.33 -8.34 13.47
N ALA A 132 19.29 -7.42 13.43
CA ALA A 132 20.72 -7.71 13.49
C ALA A 132 21.10 -8.39 14.83
N ARG A 133 20.10 -8.79 15.62
CA ARG A 133 20.18 -9.57 16.84
C ARG A 133 19.86 -11.06 16.63
N ALA A 134 19.32 -11.47 15.47
CA ALA A 134 19.14 -12.89 15.16
C ALA A 134 20.41 -13.59 14.64
N SER A 135 21.56 -12.90 14.64
CA SER A 135 22.89 -13.51 14.43
C SER A 135 23.61 -13.84 15.74
N GLY A 136 22.99 -13.60 16.89
CA GLY A 136 23.47 -14.09 18.18
C GLY A 136 22.91 -15.49 18.43
N HIS A 137 23.78 -16.48 18.44
CA HIS A 137 23.49 -17.81 18.96
C HIS A 137 22.91 -17.75 20.38
N ASP A 138 21.58 -17.72 20.53
CA ASP A 138 20.94 -18.07 21.79
C ASP A 138 20.90 -19.61 21.90
N VAL A 139 22.08 -20.19 22.13
CA VAL A 139 22.18 -21.53 22.68
C VAL A 139 21.72 -21.42 24.13
N ILE A 140 20.44 -21.67 24.37
CA ILE A 140 19.95 -21.97 25.71
C ILE A 140 20.62 -23.27 26.16
N LYS A 141 21.74 -23.15 26.89
CA LYS A 141 22.32 -24.28 27.63
C LYS A 141 21.32 -24.64 28.73
N VAL A 142 20.53 -25.69 28.48
CA VAL A 142 19.79 -26.37 29.54
C VAL A 142 20.83 -27.04 30.45
N ILE A 143 21.20 -26.39 31.54
CA ILE A 143 21.91 -27.04 32.64
C ILE A 143 20.86 -27.87 33.38
N ARG A 144 20.87 -29.17 33.14
CA ARG A 144 20.02 -30.13 33.86
C ARG A 144 20.51 -30.18 35.32
N ALA A 145 19.68 -29.70 36.24
CA ALA A 145 19.89 -29.89 37.67
C ALA A 145 19.28 -31.23 38.11
N GLY A 146 20.06 -32.01 38.88
CA GLY A 146 19.62 -33.23 39.58
C GLY A 146 20.42 -34.46 39.14
N GLY A 147 21.02 -35.26 40.01
CA GLY A 147 20.94 -35.35 41.47
C GLY A 147 22.03 -36.31 41.98
N ARG A 148 22.01 -36.51 43.30
CA ARG A 148 23.02 -37.17 44.16
C ARG A 148 23.60 -38.48 43.65
#